data_AF-A0A699RPV3-F1
#
_entry.id   AF-A0A699RPV3-F1
#
_cell.length_a   1.000
_cell.length_b   1.000
_cell.length_c   1.000
_cell.angle_alpha   90.00
_cell.angle_beta   90.00
_cell.angle_gamma   90.00
#
_symmetry.space_group_name_H-M   'P 1'
#
loop_
_entity.id
_entity.type
_entity.pdbx_description
1 polymer ?
#
loop_
_entity_poly.entity_id
_entity_poly.type
_entity_poly.pdbx_seq_one_letter_code
_entity_poly.pdbx_strand_id
1 'polypeptide(L)'
;KGRSNNEGEVAAERINNDSEEIARVLTSMDAATILAGEIDVPTGSGFIPTAGPLATVISTGSEVSPTASLIVTRRKGKEVMVESDTPKKKKLQEQIDAQVARELEEQQEKEDMRMNEQIARDAEVARIHTEEEIQEMIDNLDKSNKTIAKYLQEYQEFASELPLEKKIELISDLVKYQEHYTKVHKFQSQQRKPMTKKQKREYYMAVIKRNLGWRFKDFKGMTFEEIKVKFTEVWKQVEDFIPMGSKEESERLKRKGLNL
;
A
#
# COMPACT_ATOMS: atom_id res chain seq x y z
N LYS A 1 4.44 -84.18 22.86
CA LYS A 1 3.24 -83.32 22.81
C LYS A 1 3.46 -82.16 23.78
N GLY A 2 3.34 -80.91 23.33
CA GLY A 2 3.28 -79.72 24.19
C GLY A 2 4.40 -78.71 23.94
N ARG A 3 3.99 -77.51 23.51
CA ARG A 3 4.75 -76.33 23.05
C ARG A 3 4.63 -75.22 24.13
N SER A 4 5.30 -74.07 23.91
CA SER A 4 5.04 -72.73 24.51
C SER A 4 5.87 -72.40 25.78
N ASN A 5 6.44 -71.21 26.05
CA ASN A 5 6.58 -69.90 25.40
C ASN A 5 7.76 -69.18 26.10
N ASN A 6 8.54 -68.35 25.39
CA ASN A 6 9.33 -67.24 25.97
C ASN A 6 9.74 -66.29 24.84
N GLU A 7 8.95 -65.24 24.62
CA GLU A 7 9.39 -64.04 23.91
C GLU A 7 8.36 -62.94 24.19
N GLY A 8 8.75 -61.97 25.00
CA GLY A 8 7.85 -60.91 25.44
C GLY A 8 8.63 -59.81 26.12
N GLU A 9 9.43 -59.05 25.36
CA GLU A 9 9.92 -57.73 25.78
C GLU A 9 10.52 -56.92 24.60
N VAL A 10 9.76 -56.64 23.53
CA VAL A 10 10.18 -55.64 22.52
C VAL A 10 8.95 -54.98 21.88
N ALA A 11 8.26 -54.07 22.58
CA ALA A 11 7.15 -53.31 21.99
C ALA A 11 6.84 -51.97 22.68
N ALA A 12 7.84 -51.21 23.11
CA ALA A 12 7.60 -49.91 23.77
C ALA A 12 8.21 -48.68 23.05
N GLU A 13 9.01 -48.84 21.99
CA GLU A 13 9.80 -47.71 21.45
C GLU A 13 9.38 -47.17 20.07
N ARG A 14 8.21 -47.55 19.51
CA ARG A 14 7.84 -47.16 18.13
C ARG A 14 6.69 -46.14 18.00
N ILE A 15 6.20 -45.54 19.09
CA ILE A 15 4.95 -44.76 19.08
C ILE A 15 5.17 -43.23 18.98
N ASN A 16 6.39 -42.69 19.03
CA ASN A 16 6.60 -41.23 19.17
C ASN A 16 6.98 -40.44 17.89
N ASN A 17 6.99 -41.02 16.69
CA ASN A 17 7.39 -40.28 15.47
C ASN A 17 6.26 -39.48 14.80
N ASP A 18 4.99 -39.86 15.00
CA ASP A 18 3.87 -39.23 14.27
C ASP A 18 3.52 -37.83 14.85
N SER A 19 3.87 -37.52 16.11
CA SER A 19 3.53 -36.23 16.73
C SER A 19 4.43 -35.07 16.28
N GLU A 20 5.72 -35.33 16.02
CA GLU A 20 6.64 -34.33 15.46
C GLU A 20 6.27 -33.98 14.01
N GLU A 21 5.77 -34.95 13.26
CA GLU A 21 5.42 -34.77 11.85
C GLU A 21 4.13 -33.95 11.68
N ILE A 22 3.14 -34.18 12.55
CA ILE A 22 1.92 -33.35 12.63
C ILE A 22 2.28 -31.90 13.05
N ALA A 23 3.22 -31.71 13.98
CA ALA A 23 3.68 -30.38 14.37
C ALA A 23 4.38 -29.63 13.22
N ARG A 24 5.16 -30.34 12.38
CA ARG A 24 5.79 -29.76 11.18
C ARG A 24 4.75 -29.33 10.14
N VAL A 25 3.73 -30.15 9.89
CA VAL A 25 2.64 -29.82 8.95
C VAL A 25 1.85 -28.59 9.42
N LEU A 26 1.51 -28.52 10.71
CA LEU A 26 0.79 -27.37 11.28
C LEU A 26 1.62 -26.07 11.23
N THR A 27 2.94 -26.15 11.46
CA THR A 27 3.85 -24.99 11.36
C THR A 27 3.99 -24.47 9.93
N SER A 28 3.93 -25.35 8.92
CA SER A 28 4.00 -24.95 7.50
C SER A 28 2.76 -24.19 7.03
N MET A 29 1.59 -24.47 7.62
CA MET A 29 0.32 -23.84 7.27
C MET A 29 0.24 -22.38 7.77
N ASP A 30 0.82 -22.10 8.95
CA ASP A 30 0.94 -20.73 9.47
C ASP A 30 1.93 -19.88 8.66
N ALA A 31 3.01 -20.47 8.13
CA ALA A 31 3.99 -19.77 7.30
C ALA A 31 3.41 -19.31 5.94
N ALA A 32 2.56 -20.13 5.32
CA ALA A 32 1.86 -19.76 4.08
C ALA A 32 0.86 -18.61 4.28
N THR A 33 0.28 -18.50 5.48
CA THR A 33 -0.66 -17.44 5.84
C THR A 33 0.05 -16.11 6.09
N ILE A 34 1.27 -16.13 6.65
CA ILE A 34 2.12 -14.95 6.79
C ILE A 34 2.59 -14.44 5.41
N LEU A 35 2.94 -15.35 4.49
CA LEU A 35 3.37 -14.99 3.13
C LEU A 35 2.23 -14.39 2.27
N ALA A 36 0.98 -14.81 2.51
CA ALA A 36 -0.20 -14.25 1.85
C ALA A 36 -0.66 -12.90 2.42
N GLY A 37 -0.17 -12.52 3.60
CA GLY A 37 -0.45 -11.22 4.24
C GLY A 37 0.56 -10.12 3.93
N GLU A 38 1.72 -10.45 3.33
CA GLU A 38 2.82 -9.52 3.02
C GLU A 38 2.86 -9.09 1.54
N ILE A 39 1.73 -9.18 0.84
CA ILE A 39 1.58 -8.62 -0.51
C ILE A 39 0.47 -7.57 -0.47
N ASP A 40 0.78 -6.49 0.25
CA ASP A 40 0.00 -5.26 0.24
C ASP A 40 0.20 -4.61 -1.14
N VAL A 41 -0.55 -5.09 -2.13
CA VAL A 41 -0.64 -4.48 -3.45
C VAL A 41 -1.32 -3.12 -3.25
N PRO A 42 -0.66 -1.98 -3.54
CA PRO A 42 -1.32 -0.71 -3.46
C PRO A 42 -2.33 -0.67 -4.61
N THR A 43 -3.61 -0.81 -4.27
CA THR A 43 -4.71 -0.47 -5.17
C THR A 43 -4.75 1.06 -5.27
N GLY A 44 -3.77 1.61 -5.98
CA GLY A 44 -3.71 2.99 -6.42
C GLY A 44 -4.39 3.10 -7.78
N SER A 45 -5.72 3.15 -7.77
CA SER A 45 -6.55 3.52 -8.92
C SER A 45 -6.24 4.96 -9.35
N GLY A 46 -5.20 5.14 -10.15
CA GLY A 46 -4.83 6.41 -10.80
C GLY A 46 -5.45 6.49 -12.20
N PHE A 47 -6.45 7.35 -12.34
CA PHE A 47 -7.11 7.71 -13.59
C PHE A 47 -6.10 8.17 -14.66
N ILE A 48 -6.23 7.64 -15.88
CA ILE A 48 -5.60 8.20 -17.08
C ILE A 48 -6.43 9.42 -17.52
N PRO A 49 -5.89 10.66 -17.56
CA PRO A 49 -6.57 11.72 -18.27
C PRO A 49 -6.36 11.47 -19.77
N THR A 50 -7.41 10.98 -20.43
CA THR A 50 -7.50 10.99 -21.89
C THR A 50 -7.69 12.44 -22.34
N ALA A 51 -6.61 13.10 -22.72
CA ALA A 51 -6.64 14.42 -23.33
C ALA A 51 -7.04 14.29 -24.82
N GLY A 52 -8.32 14.57 -25.09
CA GLY A 52 -8.85 14.87 -26.43
C GLY A 52 -8.77 16.37 -26.76
N PRO A 53 -9.02 16.77 -28.02
CA PRO A 53 -8.28 17.82 -28.72
C PRO A 53 -8.66 19.26 -28.33
N LEU A 54 -7.71 20.17 -28.57
CA LEU A 54 -7.86 21.62 -28.44
C LEU A 54 -9.02 22.15 -29.30
N ALA A 55 -10.08 22.60 -28.64
CA ALA A 55 -11.10 23.44 -29.25
C ALA A 55 -10.61 24.88 -29.30
N THR A 56 -10.39 25.38 -30.51
CA THR A 56 -10.23 26.81 -30.82
C THR A 56 -11.48 27.57 -30.36
N VAL A 57 -11.32 28.48 -29.40
CA VAL A 57 -12.35 29.48 -29.09
C VAL A 57 -11.82 30.86 -29.48
N ILE A 58 -12.37 31.36 -30.57
CA ILE A 58 -12.23 32.71 -31.07
C ILE A 58 -12.98 33.60 -30.07
N SER A 59 -12.28 34.51 -29.38
CA SER A 59 -12.93 35.54 -28.56
C SER A 59 -12.99 36.84 -29.36
N THR A 60 -14.14 37.07 -29.99
CA THR A 60 -14.55 38.36 -30.55
C THR A 60 -15.39 39.12 -29.53
N GLY A 61 -15.05 40.39 -29.30
CA GLY A 61 -15.84 41.37 -28.54
C GLY A 61 -14.91 42.13 -27.59
N SER A 62 -14.87 43.45 -27.52
CA SER A 62 -15.76 44.48 -28.03
C SER A 62 -14.99 45.81 -28.02
N GLU A 63 -15.33 46.61 -29.01
CA GLU A 63 -15.17 48.06 -29.19
C GLU A 63 -15.38 48.90 -27.91
N VAL A 64 -14.62 50.01 -27.75
CA VAL A 64 -15.09 51.41 -27.50
C VAL A 64 -13.92 52.33 -27.08
N SER A 65 -13.52 53.17 -28.04
CA SER A 65 -13.24 54.62 -28.01
C SER A 65 -12.20 55.27 -27.05
N PRO A 66 -11.51 56.35 -27.50
CA PRO A 66 -10.31 56.91 -26.90
C PRO A 66 -10.59 58.13 -26.02
N THR A 67 -9.69 58.41 -25.06
CA THR A 67 -9.70 59.70 -24.32
C THR A 67 -8.37 60.41 -24.49
N ALA A 68 -8.51 61.64 -24.98
CA ALA A 68 -7.47 62.56 -25.40
C ALA A 68 -6.72 63.24 -24.24
N SER A 69 -5.47 63.63 -24.52
CA SER A 69 -4.86 64.95 -24.25
C SER A 69 -3.39 64.91 -24.71
N LEU A 70 -2.70 65.93 -25.20
CA LEU A 70 -2.98 67.23 -25.84
C LEU A 70 -1.57 67.68 -26.32
N ILE A 71 -1.43 67.99 -27.62
CA ILE A 71 -0.59 69.01 -28.31
C ILE A 71 0.45 69.77 -27.42
N VAL A 72 1.73 70.04 -27.74
CA VAL A 72 2.41 70.76 -28.87
C VAL A 72 3.93 70.58 -28.63
N THR A 73 4.78 70.30 -29.63
CA THR A 73 5.73 71.32 -30.14
C THR A 73 6.46 70.87 -31.41
N ARG A 74 6.40 71.77 -32.38
CA ARG A 74 7.05 71.80 -33.68
C ARG A 74 8.55 72.09 -33.52
N ARG A 75 9.44 71.21 -34.00
CA ARG A 75 10.72 71.62 -34.59
C ARG A 75 10.97 70.85 -35.89
N LYS A 76 11.34 71.67 -36.87
CA LYS A 76 11.46 71.39 -38.29
C LYS A 76 12.88 70.87 -38.52
N GLY A 77 13.05 69.55 -38.61
CA GLY A 77 14.28 68.90 -39.04
C GLY A 77 14.02 68.23 -40.39
N LYS A 78 14.45 68.87 -41.47
CA LYS A 78 14.47 68.28 -42.80
C LYS A 78 15.71 67.40 -42.84
N GLU A 79 15.54 66.11 -42.56
CA GLU A 79 16.56 65.11 -42.90
C GLU A 79 16.01 64.32 -44.08
N VAL A 80 16.57 64.63 -45.25
CA VAL A 80 16.36 63.85 -46.47
C VAL A 80 16.97 62.49 -46.19
N MET A 81 16.12 61.48 -45.99
CA MET A 81 16.54 60.09 -46.10
C MET A 81 16.94 59.87 -47.57
N VAL A 82 18.24 59.88 -47.81
CA VAL A 82 18.83 59.52 -49.10
C VAL A 82 18.58 58.03 -49.29
N GLU A 83 17.53 57.72 -50.05
CA GLU A 83 17.29 56.41 -50.62
C GLU A 83 18.45 56.09 -51.57
N SER A 84 19.41 55.35 -51.05
CA SER A 84 20.60 54.92 -51.79
C SER A 84 20.27 53.64 -52.54
N ASP A 85 19.44 53.76 -53.57
CA ASP A 85 19.18 52.65 -54.49
C ASP A 85 20.41 52.42 -55.39
N THR A 86 21.18 51.38 -55.07
CA THR A 86 21.93 50.63 -56.08
C THR A 86 21.24 49.27 -56.30
N PRO A 87 20.39 49.13 -57.33
CA PRO A 87 19.54 47.94 -57.54
C PRO A 87 20.31 46.62 -57.70
N LYS A 88 21.57 46.70 -58.14
CA LYS A 88 22.42 45.52 -58.40
C LYS A 88 22.97 44.87 -57.12
N LYS A 89 23.14 45.64 -56.03
CA LYS A 89 23.70 45.13 -54.77
C LYS A 89 22.64 44.43 -53.91
N LYS A 90 21.38 44.89 -53.99
CA LYS A 90 20.22 44.30 -53.29
C LYS A 90 19.86 42.90 -53.83
N LYS A 91 19.90 42.71 -55.16
CA LYS A 91 19.68 41.38 -55.80
C LYS A 91 20.73 40.33 -55.41
N LEU A 92 21.98 40.73 -55.19
CA LEU A 92 23.04 39.82 -54.75
C LEU A 92 22.86 39.40 -53.29
N GLN A 93 22.46 40.32 -52.42
CA GLN A 93 22.16 40.02 -51.02
C GLN A 93 20.95 39.07 -50.91
N GLU A 94 19.88 39.32 -51.67
CA GLU A 94 18.68 38.49 -51.68
C GLU A 94 18.94 37.06 -52.17
N GLN A 95 19.89 36.86 -53.10
CA GLN A 95 20.33 35.52 -53.51
C GLN A 95 21.15 34.80 -52.43
N ILE A 96 21.99 35.54 -51.70
CA ILE A 96 22.73 35.01 -50.55
C ILE A 96 21.76 34.59 -49.45
N ASP A 97 20.81 35.46 -49.10
CA ASP A 97 19.83 35.20 -48.05
C ASP A 97 18.92 34.01 -48.41
N ALA A 98 18.52 33.88 -49.69
CA ALA A 98 17.74 32.73 -50.17
C ALA A 98 18.54 31.42 -50.17
N GLN A 99 19.85 31.47 -50.44
CA GLN A 99 20.73 30.30 -50.37
C GLN A 99 20.93 29.87 -48.91
N VAL A 100 21.17 30.82 -48.01
CA VAL A 100 21.32 30.57 -46.57
C VAL A 100 20.04 30.01 -45.97
N ALA A 101 18.87 30.53 -46.34
CA ALA A 101 17.58 30.00 -45.88
C ALA A 101 17.35 28.54 -46.31
N ARG A 102 17.72 28.19 -47.55
CA ARG A 102 17.60 26.81 -48.06
C ARG A 102 18.55 25.84 -47.37
N GLU A 103 19.79 26.26 -47.13
CA GLU A 103 20.77 25.43 -46.40
C GLU A 103 20.36 25.24 -44.93
N LEU A 104 19.78 26.27 -44.31
CA LEU A 104 19.23 26.19 -42.96
C LEU A 104 18.03 25.23 -42.89
N GLU A 105 17.12 25.28 -43.87
CA GLU A 105 15.98 24.37 -43.98
C GLU A 105 16.43 22.90 -44.18
N GLU A 106 17.40 22.66 -45.07
CA GLU A 106 17.96 21.31 -45.29
C GLU A 106 18.70 20.77 -44.05
N GLN A 107 19.38 21.64 -43.28
CA GLN A 107 19.99 21.26 -42.01
C GLN A 107 18.93 20.92 -40.95
N GLN A 108 17.84 21.68 -40.87
CA GLN A 108 16.73 21.42 -39.96
C GLN A 108 16.07 20.07 -40.28
N GLU A 109 15.77 19.80 -41.56
CA GLU A 109 15.17 18.51 -41.97
C GLU A 109 16.08 17.32 -41.65
N LYS A 110 17.40 17.46 -41.85
CA LYS A 110 18.39 16.43 -41.46
C LYS A 110 18.46 16.24 -39.95
N GLU A 111 18.31 17.30 -39.17
CA GLU A 111 18.25 17.20 -37.71
C GLU A 111 16.95 16.54 -37.24
N ASP A 112 15.80 16.91 -37.80
CA ASP A 112 14.50 16.33 -37.50
C ASP A 112 14.47 14.84 -37.85
N MET A 113 15.08 14.42 -38.97
CA MET A 113 15.25 13.01 -39.32
C MET A 113 16.07 12.26 -38.28
N ARG A 114 17.23 12.82 -37.85
CA ARG A 114 18.08 12.19 -36.83
C ARG A 114 17.38 12.13 -35.47
N MET A 115 16.63 13.16 -35.12
CA MET A 115 15.85 13.22 -33.88
C MET A 115 14.75 12.16 -33.87
N ASN A 116 13.99 12.03 -34.96
CA ASN A 116 12.96 11.01 -35.10
C ASN A 116 13.53 9.58 -35.05
N GLU A 117 14.69 9.36 -35.67
CA GLU A 117 15.38 8.07 -35.58
C GLU A 117 15.86 7.77 -34.15
N GLN A 118 16.29 8.77 -33.39
CA GLN A 118 16.64 8.59 -31.99
C GLN A 118 15.40 8.30 -31.13
N ILE A 119 14.29 9.00 -31.35
CA ILE A 119 13.01 8.75 -30.67
C ILE A 119 12.53 7.31 -30.93
N ALA A 120 12.63 6.83 -32.17
CA ALA A 120 12.27 5.46 -32.52
C ALA A 120 13.18 4.42 -31.84
N ARG A 121 14.50 4.69 -31.79
CA ARG A 121 15.47 3.83 -31.08
C ARG A 121 15.23 3.80 -29.58
N ASP A 122 14.96 4.94 -28.96
CA ASP A 122 14.70 5.03 -27.52
C ASP A 122 13.38 4.32 -27.16
N ALA A 123 12.36 4.43 -28.01
CA ALA A 123 11.10 3.70 -27.85
C ALA A 123 11.29 2.18 -27.98
N GLU A 124 12.13 1.73 -28.91
CA GLU A 124 12.45 0.31 -29.08
C GLU A 124 13.22 -0.25 -27.86
N VAL A 125 14.20 0.51 -27.34
CA VAL A 125 14.94 0.13 -26.12
C VAL A 125 13.99 0.02 -24.92
N ALA A 126 13.07 0.98 -24.76
CA ALA A 126 12.06 0.90 -23.70
C ALA A 126 11.17 -0.35 -23.85
N ARG A 127 10.78 -0.71 -25.08
CA ARG A 127 9.98 -1.92 -25.34
C ARG A 127 10.75 -3.19 -24.99
N ILE A 128 12.00 -3.31 -25.44
CA ILE A 128 12.86 -4.47 -25.15
C ILE A 128 13.00 -4.65 -23.64
N HIS A 129 13.26 -3.56 -22.90
CA HIS A 129 13.38 -3.62 -21.44
C HIS A 129 12.12 -4.18 -20.77
N THR A 130 10.94 -3.69 -21.18
CA THR A 130 9.67 -4.22 -20.64
C THR A 130 9.41 -5.67 -21.03
N GLU A 131 9.87 -6.11 -22.21
CA GLU A 131 9.73 -7.49 -22.66
C GLU A 131 10.66 -8.43 -21.89
N GLU A 132 11.89 -8.01 -21.58
CA GLU A 132 12.82 -8.74 -20.73
C GLU A 132 12.27 -8.92 -19.30
N GLU A 133 11.72 -7.86 -18.70
CA GLU A 133 11.08 -7.93 -17.38
C GLU A 133 9.90 -8.92 -17.37
N ILE A 134 9.04 -8.87 -18.39
CA ILE A 134 7.91 -9.81 -18.52
C ILE A 134 8.41 -11.25 -18.69
N GLN A 135 9.46 -11.47 -19.48
CA GLN A 135 10.01 -12.81 -19.67
C GLN A 135 10.59 -13.37 -18.38
N GLU A 136 11.31 -12.56 -17.60
CA GLU A 136 11.81 -12.96 -16.28
C GLU A 136 10.65 -13.34 -15.33
N MET A 137 9.56 -12.58 -15.35
CA MET A 137 8.35 -12.91 -14.58
C MET A 137 7.73 -14.24 -15.01
N ILE A 138 7.68 -14.52 -16.32
CA ILE A 138 7.16 -15.78 -16.87
C ILE A 138 8.02 -16.97 -16.41
N ASP A 139 9.34 -16.86 -16.53
CA ASP A 139 10.27 -17.93 -16.13
C ASP A 139 10.18 -18.23 -14.62
N ASN A 140 10.05 -17.18 -13.81
CA ASN A 140 9.82 -17.30 -12.37
C ASN A 140 8.48 -18.00 -12.06
N LEU A 141 7.42 -17.64 -12.78
CA LEU A 141 6.11 -18.26 -12.64
C LEU A 141 6.13 -19.74 -13.03
N ASP A 142 6.81 -20.10 -14.12
CA ASP A 142 6.95 -21.50 -14.55
C ASP A 142 7.72 -22.35 -13.54
N LYS A 143 8.76 -21.79 -12.92
CA LYS A 143 9.48 -22.44 -11.82
C LYS A 143 8.59 -22.67 -10.61
N SER A 144 7.76 -21.68 -10.26
CA SER A 144 6.76 -21.82 -9.18
C SER A 144 5.73 -22.90 -9.51
N ASN A 145 5.15 -22.86 -10.71
CA ASN A 145 4.18 -23.85 -11.20
C ASN A 145 4.75 -25.27 -11.19
N LYS A 146 6.00 -25.45 -11.62
CA LYS A 146 6.71 -26.73 -11.54
C LYS A 146 6.85 -27.23 -10.10
N THR A 147 7.09 -26.33 -9.16
CA THR A 147 7.22 -26.66 -7.73
C THR A 147 5.87 -27.04 -7.14
N ILE A 148 4.81 -26.28 -7.44
CA ILE A 148 3.43 -26.59 -7.05
C ILE A 148 3.02 -27.97 -7.57
N ALA A 149 3.35 -28.29 -8.83
CA ALA A 149 3.05 -29.59 -9.41
C ALA A 149 3.74 -30.75 -8.66
N LYS A 150 4.98 -30.55 -8.19
CA LYS A 150 5.67 -31.55 -7.35
C LYS A 150 4.97 -31.75 -6.01
N TYR A 151 4.65 -30.67 -5.29
CA TYR A 151 3.92 -30.77 -4.03
C TYR A 151 2.58 -31.46 -4.21
N LEU A 152 1.84 -31.12 -5.26
CA LEU A 152 0.56 -31.76 -5.56
C LEU A 152 0.72 -33.26 -5.81
N GLN A 153 1.77 -33.67 -6.54
CA GLN A 153 2.09 -35.07 -6.77
C GLN A 153 2.45 -35.79 -5.47
N GLU A 154 3.29 -35.20 -4.62
CA GLU A 154 3.65 -35.74 -3.30
C GLU A 154 2.41 -35.91 -2.41
N TYR A 155 1.50 -34.94 -2.41
CA TYR A 155 0.22 -35.05 -1.70
C TYR A 155 -0.64 -36.21 -2.22
N GLN A 156 -0.71 -36.39 -3.54
CA GLN A 156 -1.48 -37.48 -4.14
C GLN A 156 -0.87 -38.85 -3.81
N GLU A 157 0.46 -38.97 -3.87
CA GLU A 157 1.19 -40.18 -3.52
C GLU A 157 1.01 -40.52 -2.04
N PHE A 158 1.24 -39.56 -1.14
CA PHE A 158 1.00 -39.72 0.30
C PHE A 158 -0.44 -40.11 0.61
N ALA A 159 -1.41 -39.45 -0.03
CA ALA A 159 -2.81 -39.79 0.12
C ALA A 159 -3.11 -41.21 -0.40
N SER A 160 -2.39 -41.71 -1.41
CA SER A 160 -2.57 -43.08 -1.91
C SER A 160 -1.98 -44.14 -0.98
N GLU A 161 -0.88 -43.84 -0.30
CA GLU A 161 -0.23 -44.74 0.67
C GLU A 161 -0.95 -44.80 2.01
N LEU A 162 -1.74 -43.78 2.36
CA LEU A 162 -2.47 -43.74 3.62
C LEU A 162 -3.64 -44.75 3.60
N PRO A 163 -3.63 -45.77 4.49
CA PRO A 163 -4.68 -46.77 4.54
C PRO A 163 -6.03 -46.14 4.91
N LEU A 164 -7.12 -46.77 4.46
CA LEU A 164 -8.47 -46.25 4.63
C LEU A 164 -8.83 -46.02 6.11
N GLU A 165 -8.34 -46.88 6.99
CA GLU A 165 -8.52 -46.79 8.44
C GLU A 165 -7.92 -45.49 9.01
N LYS A 166 -6.68 -45.17 8.64
CA LYS A 166 -6.00 -43.93 9.09
C LYS A 166 -6.66 -42.67 8.49
N LYS A 167 -7.19 -42.74 7.26
CA LYS A 167 -7.96 -41.63 6.67
C LYS A 167 -9.23 -41.33 7.46
N ILE A 168 -9.96 -42.37 7.84
CA ILE A 168 -11.20 -42.23 8.63
C ILE A 168 -10.87 -41.66 10.01
N GLU A 169 -9.78 -42.11 10.64
CA GLU A 169 -9.30 -41.58 11.92
C GLU A 169 -8.95 -40.09 11.83
N LEU A 170 -8.16 -39.69 10.82
CA LEU A 170 -7.79 -38.29 10.60
C LEU A 170 -9.01 -37.39 10.36
N ILE A 171 -9.99 -37.84 9.57
CA ILE A 171 -11.24 -37.11 9.35
C ILE A 171 -12.02 -36.97 10.66
N SER A 172 -12.09 -38.03 11.46
CA SER A 172 -12.75 -38.01 12.77
C SER A 172 -12.10 -36.98 13.71
N ASP A 173 -10.77 -36.96 13.77
CA ASP A 173 -10.03 -36.01 14.60
C ASP A 173 -10.15 -34.57 14.10
N LEU A 174 -10.18 -34.36 12.79
CA LEU A 174 -10.42 -33.04 12.21
C LEU A 174 -11.82 -32.51 12.54
N VAL A 175 -12.85 -33.37 12.48
CA VAL A 175 -14.22 -33.01 12.87
C VAL A 175 -14.28 -32.66 14.37
N LYS A 176 -13.65 -33.46 15.24
CA LYS A 176 -13.56 -33.15 16.68
C LYS A 176 -12.88 -31.80 16.90
N TYR A 177 -11.76 -31.53 16.23
CA TYR A 177 -11.05 -30.26 16.32
C TYR A 177 -11.96 -29.09 15.94
N GLN A 178 -12.70 -29.20 14.83
CA GLN A 178 -13.64 -28.18 14.38
C GLN A 178 -14.75 -27.92 15.42
N GLU A 179 -15.28 -28.97 16.06
CA GLU A 179 -16.24 -28.81 17.16
C GLU A 179 -15.62 -28.08 18.36
N HIS A 180 -14.39 -28.42 18.74
CA HIS A 180 -13.68 -27.76 19.82
C HIS A 180 -13.45 -26.28 19.51
N TYR A 181 -12.97 -25.96 18.31
CA TYR A 181 -12.79 -24.59 17.86
C TYR A 181 -14.10 -23.80 17.93
N THR A 182 -15.21 -24.39 17.46
CA THR A 182 -16.53 -23.77 17.51
C THR A 182 -16.99 -23.50 18.95
N LYS A 183 -16.76 -24.45 19.87
CA LYS A 183 -17.08 -24.30 21.30
C LYS A 183 -16.27 -23.16 21.93
N VAL A 184 -14.98 -23.06 21.63
CA VAL A 184 -14.09 -21.98 22.10
C VAL A 184 -14.56 -20.62 21.56
N HIS A 185 -14.82 -20.52 20.26
CA HIS A 185 -15.31 -19.28 19.64
C HIS A 185 -16.65 -18.83 20.24
N LYS A 186 -17.57 -19.77 20.47
CA LYS A 186 -18.86 -19.49 21.14
C LYS A 186 -18.65 -19.02 22.58
N PHE A 187 -17.75 -19.66 23.33
CA PHE A 187 -17.41 -19.24 24.69
C PHE A 187 -16.80 -17.83 24.70
N GLN A 188 -15.83 -17.54 23.84
CA GLN A 188 -15.24 -16.21 23.70
C GLN A 188 -16.30 -15.15 23.37
N SER A 189 -17.22 -15.46 22.45
CA SER A 189 -18.34 -14.58 22.10
C SER A 189 -19.29 -14.35 23.28
N GLN A 190 -19.53 -15.37 24.10
CA GLN A 190 -20.32 -15.25 25.34
C GLN A 190 -19.62 -14.42 26.41
N GLN A 191 -18.29 -14.48 26.52
CA GLN A 191 -17.51 -13.63 27.41
C GLN A 191 -17.48 -12.16 26.93
N ARG A 192 -17.47 -11.96 25.61
CA ARG A 192 -17.50 -10.63 24.95
C ARG A 192 -18.90 -10.03 24.86
N LYS A 193 -19.86 -10.46 25.69
CA LYS A 193 -21.19 -9.85 25.73
C LYS A 193 -21.04 -8.36 26.03
N PRO A 194 -21.55 -7.47 25.17
CA PRO A 194 -21.46 -6.04 25.41
C PRO A 194 -22.17 -5.73 26.72
N MET A 195 -21.47 -5.07 27.65
CA MET A 195 -22.05 -4.69 28.93
C MET A 195 -23.34 -3.88 28.70
N THR A 196 -24.39 -4.22 29.46
CA THR A 196 -25.65 -3.46 29.45
C THR A 196 -25.41 -2.01 29.88
N LYS A 197 -26.29 -1.09 29.51
CA LYS A 197 -26.18 0.34 29.91
C LYS A 197 -26.03 0.51 31.43
N LYS A 198 -26.70 -0.35 32.22
CA LYS A 198 -26.58 -0.40 33.68
C LYS A 198 -25.18 -0.83 34.14
N GLN A 199 -24.68 -1.96 33.62
CA GLN A 199 -23.34 -2.46 33.94
C GLN A 199 -22.24 -1.46 33.54
N LYS A 200 -22.36 -0.82 32.36
CA LYS A 200 -21.44 0.23 31.93
C LYS A 200 -21.46 1.41 32.90
N ARG A 201 -22.65 1.85 33.34
CA ARG A 201 -22.78 2.93 34.33
C ARG A 201 -22.09 2.58 35.63
N GLU A 202 -22.28 1.35 36.13
CA GLU A 202 -21.64 0.87 37.36
C GLU A 202 -20.13 0.82 37.25
N TYR A 203 -19.60 0.31 36.14
CA TYR A 203 -18.17 0.29 35.84
C TYR A 203 -17.57 1.69 35.76
N TYR A 204 -18.19 2.61 35.02
CA TYR A 204 -17.75 4.01 34.93
C TYR A 204 -17.73 4.67 36.29
N MET A 205 -18.79 4.50 37.10
CA MET A 205 -18.81 5.01 38.47
C MET A 205 -17.69 4.42 39.32
N ALA A 206 -17.40 3.12 39.22
CA ALA A 206 -16.33 2.49 39.99
C ALA A 206 -14.94 3.05 39.64
N VAL A 207 -14.65 3.23 38.34
CA VAL A 207 -13.39 3.81 37.86
C VAL A 207 -13.26 5.28 38.30
N ILE A 208 -14.32 6.08 38.17
CA ILE A 208 -14.33 7.49 38.61
C ILE A 208 -14.13 7.59 40.13
N LYS A 209 -14.82 6.77 40.93
CA LYS A 209 -14.67 6.74 42.39
C LYS A 209 -13.22 6.45 42.81
N ARG A 210 -12.59 5.47 42.16
CA ARG A 210 -11.21 5.05 42.47
C ARG A 210 -10.20 6.15 42.17
N ASN A 211 -10.36 6.87 41.06
CA ASN A 211 -9.36 7.85 40.61
C ASN A 211 -9.61 9.27 41.15
N LEU A 212 -10.86 9.71 41.22
CA LEU A 212 -11.20 11.07 41.66
C LEU A 212 -11.63 11.15 43.14
N GLY A 213 -11.69 10.04 43.86
CA GLY A 213 -12.13 10.00 45.26
C GLY A 213 -13.63 10.28 45.46
N TRP A 214 -14.42 10.21 44.38
CA TRP A 214 -15.86 10.48 44.44
C TRP A 214 -16.60 9.45 45.28
N ARG A 215 -17.75 9.86 45.84
CA ARG A 215 -18.67 9.01 46.59
C ARG A 215 -19.94 8.76 45.78
N PHE A 216 -20.72 7.75 46.17
CA PHE A 216 -21.96 7.41 45.46
C PHE A 216 -22.96 8.58 45.40
N LYS A 217 -22.99 9.44 46.42
CA LYS A 217 -23.86 10.63 46.49
C LYS A 217 -23.58 11.63 45.36
N ASP A 218 -22.34 11.69 44.89
CA ASP A 218 -21.91 12.65 43.87
C ASP A 218 -22.45 12.28 42.48
N PHE A 219 -22.80 11.01 42.25
CA PHE A 219 -23.43 10.54 41.02
C PHE A 219 -24.97 10.65 41.05
N LYS A 220 -25.56 11.10 42.16
CA LYS A 220 -27.01 11.18 42.31
C LYS A 220 -27.54 12.35 41.47
N GLY A 221 -28.49 12.08 40.59
CA GLY A 221 -29.04 13.07 39.65
C GLY A 221 -28.28 13.18 38.33
N MET A 222 -27.09 12.57 38.20
CA MET A 222 -26.36 12.53 36.93
C MET A 222 -26.92 11.47 35.98
N THR A 223 -27.06 11.89 34.72
CA THR A 223 -27.40 11.04 33.58
C THR A 223 -26.24 10.11 33.20
N PHE A 224 -26.54 9.09 32.38
CA PHE A 224 -25.51 8.18 31.90
C PHE A 224 -24.45 8.88 31.04
N GLU A 225 -24.83 9.87 30.22
CA GLU A 225 -23.89 10.56 29.34
C GLU A 225 -22.95 11.48 30.11
N GLU A 226 -23.42 12.18 31.15
CA GLU A 226 -22.55 12.98 32.03
C GLU A 226 -21.50 12.11 32.73
N ILE A 227 -21.92 10.94 33.22
CA ILE A 227 -21.01 9.96 33.84
C ILE A 227 -20.01 9.41 32.82
N LYS A 228 -20.45 9.17 31.58
CA LYS A 228 -19.59 8.70 30.50
C LYS A 228 -18.53 9.73 30.12
N VAL A 229 -18.89 11.01 30.02
CA VAL A 229 -17.94 12.11 29.77
C VAL A 229 -16.88 12.17 30.87
N LYS A 230 -17.30 12.07 32.14
CA LYS A 230 -16.37 12.01 33.28
C LYS A 230 -15.49 10.77 33.29
N PHE A 231 -16.02 9.63 32.86
CA PHE A 231 -15.23 8.43 32.70
C PHE A 231 -14.17 8.61 31.61
N THR A 232 -14.50 9.19 30.46
CA THR A 232 -13.52 9.44 29.38
C THR A 232 -12.41 10.39 29.83
N GLU A 233 -12.74 11.41 30.62
CA GLU A 233 -11.77 12.34 31.23
C GLU A 233 -10.78 11.59 32.15
N VAL A 234 -11.29 10.72 33.03
CA VAL A 234 -10.46 9.89 33.92
C VAL A 234 -9.67 8.83 33.13
N TRP A 235 -10.30 8.20 32.14
CA TRP A 235 -9.68 7.14 31.35
C TRP A 235 -8.50 7.67 30.53
N LYS A 236 -8.63 8.88 29.98
CA LYS A 236 -7.52 9.58 29.32
C LYS A 236 -6.34 9.80 30.27
N GLN A 237 -6.59 10.18 31.52
CA GLN A 237 -5.52 10.34 32.53
C GLN A 237 -4.84 9.00 32.87
N VAL A 238 -5.56 7.89 32.80
CA VAL A 238 -5.02 6.54 33.04
C VAL A 238 -4.27 6.01 31.83
N GLU A 239 -4.72 6.29 30.60
CA GLU A 239 -4.00 5.94 29.37
C GLU A 239 -2.73 6.78 29.18
N ASP A 240 -2.73 8.03 29.63
CA ASP A 240 -1.55 8.90 29.69
C ASP A 240 -0.52 8.44 30.76
N PHE A 241 -0.82 7.35 31.48
CA PHE A 241 0.09 6.72 32.42
C PHE A 241 1.09 5.85 31.68
N ILE A 242 2.27 6.42 31.49
CA ILE A 242 3.42 5.69 30.97
C ILE A 242 3.78 4.56 31.97
N PRO A 243 3.86 3.29 31.54
CA PRO A 243 4.16 2.17 32.44
C PRO A 243 5.47 2.40 33.20
N MET A 244 5.44 2.15 34.51
CA MET A 244 6.63 2.26 35.37
C MET A 244 7.78 1.42 34.80
N GLY A 245 8.93 2.04 34.56
CA GLY A 245 10.13 1.41 33.99
C GLY A 245 10.24 1.49 32.46
N SER A 246 9.32 2.15 31.77
CA SER A 246 9.46 2.40 30.33
C SER A 246 10.37 3.60 30.04
N LYS A 247 11.00 3.59 28.86
CA LYS A 247 11.97 4.61 28.45
C LYS A 247 11.37 6.03 28.47
N GLU A 248 10.10 6.16 28.11
CA GLU A 248 9.39 7.44 28.07
C GLU A 248 9.12 8.03 29.47
N GLU A 249 8.99 7.20 30.50
CA GLU A 249 8.86 7.64 31.90
C GLU A 249 10.18 8.24 32.40
N SER A 250 11.28 7.55 32.11
CA SER A 250 12.62 7.98 32.51
C SER A 250 13.02 9.32 31.86
N GLU A 251 12.61 9.53 30.60
CA GLU A 251 12.76 10.80 29.87
C GLU A 251 11.92 11.92 30.51
N ARG A 252 10.66 11.65 30.89
CA ARG A 252 9.79 12.63 31.56
C ARG A 252 10.30 13.02 32.95
N LEU A 253 10.81 12.07 33.74
CA LEU A 253 11.37 12.34 35.08
C LEU A 253 12.63 13.21 34.98
N LYS A 254 13.52 12.91 34.03
CA LYS A 254 14.70 13.74 33.73
C LYS A 254 14.33 15.18 33.34
N ARG A 255 13.33 15.37 32.47
CA ARG A 255 12.82 16.71 32.10
C ARG A 255 12.19 17.46 33.27
N LYS A 256 11.63 16.76 34.25
CA LYS A 256 11.05 17.34 35.47
C LYS A 256 12.06 17.54 36.60
N GLY A 257 13.34 17.24 36.39
CA GLY A 257 14.40 17.41 37.38
C GLY A 257 14.31 16.48 38.59
N LEU A 258 13.47 15.44 38.52
CA LEU A 258 13.34 14.41 39.55
C LEU A 258 14.30 13.28 39.20
N ASN A 259 15.43 13.23 39.90
CA ASN A 259 16.32 12.06 39.85
C ASN A 259 15.79 11.03 40.86
N LEU A 260 15.51 9.81 40.38
CA LEU A 260 15.34 8.65 41.26
C LEU A 260 16.72 8.14 41.69
#